data_AF-A0A0C2N5W4-F1
#
_entry.id   AF-A0A0C2N5W4-F1
#
_cell.length_a   1.000
_cell.length_b   1.000
_cell.length_c   1.000
_cell.angle_alpha   90.00
_cell.angle_beta   90.00
_cell.angle_gamma   90.00
#
_symmetry.space_group_name_H-M   'P 1'
#
loop_
_entity.id
_entity.type
_entity.pdbx_description
1 polymer ?
#
loop_
_entity_poly.entity_id
_entity_poly.type
_entity_poly.pdbx_seq_one_letter_code
_entity_poly.pdbx_strand_id
1 'polypeptide(L)'
;MDCWAETYVFIYYYSRYQSQSKDYALFRKARKFERAHNFEDAANAFIEAAEYAATQKMPYFKAVARYQQAAKCFLRLKDSRAIICFQKSIDAFLKDYRYKQAIERLFVYGYLCQREFPDGVNGKEFYKKAEELSLKYKKTHSCVITKFDESEYDGNYEKALDDHQKFFVIIREHKVVKYTQKSFCRNCVEAFHKLSDHIFDPTRMKIYKQQRDKQ
;
A
#
# COMPACT_ATOMS: atom_id res chain seq x y z
N MET A 1 12.28 0.93 4.17
CA MET A 1 11.58 0.02 3.22
C MET A 1 10.13 0.45 3.21
N ASP A 2 9.54 0.63 2.03
CA ASP A 2 8.21 1.26 1.90
C ASP A 2 7.10 0.41 2.56
N CYS A 3 6.18 1.08 3.27
CA CYS A 3 5.04 0.56 4.05
C CYS A 3 3.97 -0.24 3.26
N TRP A 4 4.34 -0.79 2.10
CA TRP A 4 3.47 -1.46 1.12
C TRP A 4 3.84 -2.93 0.91
N ALA A 5 4.38 -3.58 1.94
CA ALA A 5 4.91 -4.96 1.91
C ALA A 5 3.90 -6.02 1.43
N GLU A 6 2.61 -5.72 1.34
CA GLU A 6 1.63 -6.64 0.73
C GLU A 6 1.81 -6.82 -0.78
N THR A 7 2.45 -5.87 -1.47
CA THR A 7 2.86 -6.09 -2.87
C THR A 7 3.98 -7.13 -2.98
N TYR A 8 4.76 -7.36 -1.92
CA TYR A 8 5.90 -8.30 -1.94
C TYR A 8 5.46 -9.77 -1.98
N VAL A 9 4.35 -10.12 -1.32
CA VAL A 9 3.87 -11.53 -1.28
C VAL A 9 3.28 -11.96 -2.64
N PHE A 10 2.70 -11.03 -3.41
CA PHE A 10 2.14 -11.33 -4.73
C PHE A 10 3.21 -11.50 -5.84
N ILE A 11 4.41 -10.94 -5.64
CA ILE A 11 5.47 -10.96 -6.67
C ILE A 11 6.18 -12.34 -6.75
N TYR A 12 6.23 -13.09 -5.64
CA TYR A 12 6.99 -14.35 -5.59
C TYR A 12 6.33 -15.53 -6.32
N TYR A 13 5.04 -15.46 -6.69
CA TYR A 13 4.31 -16.63 -7.19
C TYR A 13 4.40 -16.89 -8.72
N TYR A 14 5.07 -16.04 -9.52
CA TYR A 14 5.00 -16.11 -10.99
C TYR A 14 6.35 -16.03 -11.74
N SER A 15 7.48 -16.30 -11.09
CA SER A 15 8.80 -15.92 -11.65
C SER A 15 9.45 -16.90 -12.65
N ARG A 16 8.79 -17.97 -13.13
CA ARG A 16 9.46 -18.92 -14.06
C ARG A 16 8.92 -18.99 -15.49
N TYR A 17 7.80 -18.35 -15.83
CA TYR A 17 7.18 -18.47 -17.17
C TYR A 17 6.93 -17.16 -17.95
N GLN A 18 7.32 -15.98 -17.43
CA GLN A 18 6.94 -14.68 -18.04
C GLN A 18 8.10 -13.75 -18.40
N SER A 19 9.35 -14.22 -18.44
CA SER A 19 10.53 -13.36 -18.67
C SER A 19 10.57 -12.67 -20.04
N GLN A 20 9.73 -13.07 -21.01
CA GLN A 20 9.66 -12.51 -22.37
C GLN A 20 8.32 -11.84 -22.72
N SER A 21 7.37 -11.73 -21.79
CA SER A 21 6.09 -11.06 -22.11
C SER A 21 6.27 -9.55 -22.23
N LYS A 22 5.60 -8.92 -23.22
CA LYS A 22 5.58 -7.45 -23.38
C LYS A 22 5.19 -6.73 -22.07
N ASP A 23 4.26 -7.32 -21.34
CA ASP A 23 3.87 -6.95 -19.97
C ASP A 23 5.05 -6.76 -19.02
N TYR A 24 5.92 -7.77 -18.96
CA TYR A 24 7.07 -7.78 -18.07
C TYR A 24 8.18 -6.83 -18.54
N ALA A 25 8.36 -6.66 -19.85
CA ALA A 25 9.29 -5.67 -20.40
C ALA A 25 8.90 -4.23 -20.02
N LEU A 26 7.62 -3.88 -20.13
CA LEU A 26 7.08 -2.57 -19.73
C LEU A 26 7.30 -2.33 -18.22
N PHE A 27 6.94 -3.31 -17.39
CA PHE A 27 7.15 -3.21 -15.95
C PHE A 27 8.63 -3.05 -15.56
N ARG A 28 9.52 -3.80 -16.22
CA ARG A 28 10.98 -3.71 -15.99
C ARG A 28 11.52 -2.34 -16.39
N LYS A 29 11.06 -1.76 -17.51
CA LYS A 29 11.41 -0.40 -17.95
C LYS A 29 11.05 0.63 -16.88
N ALA A 30 9.83 0.60 -16.36
CA ALA A 30 9.39 1.49 -15.29
C ALA A 30 10.26 1.37 -14.03
N ARG A 31 10.59 0.14 -13.62
CA ARG A 31 11.49 -0.11 -12.48
C ARG A 31 12.92 0.40 -12.70
N LYS A 32 13.40 0.44 -13.95
CA LYS A 32 14.72 1.00 -14.28
C LYS A 32 14.72 2.52 -14.02
N PHE A 33 13.68 3.23 -14.46
CA PHE A 33 13.53 4.67 -14.18
C PHE A 33 13.38 4.95 -12.68
N GLU A 34 12.57 4.15 -11.96
CA GLU A 34 12.39 4.31 -10.51
C GLU A 34 13.73 4.18 -9.76
N ARG A 35 14.55 3.18 -10.12
CA ARG A 35 15.89 2.98 -9.53
C ARG A 35 16.89 4.08 -9.88
N ALA A 36 16.71 4.70 -11.04
CA ALA A 36 17.50 5.85 -11.46
C ALA A 36 16.99 7.19 -10.87
N HIS A 37 16.01 7.15 -9.95
CA HIS A 37 15.38 8.31 -9.35
C HIS A 37 14.68 9.26 -10.34
N ASN A 38 14.44 8.79 -11.56
CA ASN A 38 13.63 9.51 -12.55
C ASN A 38 12.16 9.17 -12.34
N PHE A 39 11.54 9.81 -11.36
CA PHE A 39 10.21 9.44 -10.88
C PHE A 39 9.09 9.76 -11.89
N GLU A 40 9.23 10.80 -12.71
CA GLU A 40 8.20 11.14 -13.69
C GLU A 40 8.14 10.09 -14.81
N ASP A 41 9.29 9.76 -15.41
CA ASP A 41 9.37 8.70 -16.42
C ASP A 41 8.99 7.34 -15.85
N ALA A 42 9.35 7.07 -14.59
CA ALA A 42 8.91 5.86 -13.89
C ALA A 42 7.38 5.80 -13.77
N ALA A 43 6.76 6.89 -13.33
CA ALA A 43 5.31 6.97 -13.16
C ALA A 43 4.57 6.74 -14.48
N ASN A 44 5.00 7.43 -15.54
CA ASN A 44 4.42 7.30 -16.88
C ASN A 44 4.58 5.87 -17.42
N ALA A 45 5.77 5.27 -17.26
CA ALA A 45 6.00 3.89 -17.68
C ALA A 45 5.19 2.87 -16.85
N PHE A 46 4.95 3.13 -15.56
CA PHE A 46 4.05 2.30 -14.76
C PHE A 46 2.59 2.42 -15.22
N ILE A 47 2.13 3.62 -15.58
CA ILE A 47 0.79 3.81 -16.16
C ILE A 47 0.66 3.03 -17.47
N GLU A 48 1.62 3.15 -18.38
CA GLU A 48 1.65 2.41 -19.65
C GLU A 48 1.54 0.90 -19.41
N ALA A 49 2.32 0.38 -18.45
CA ALA A 49 2.27 -1.02 -18.07
C ALA A 49 0.92 -1.41 -17.44
N ALA A 50 0.29 -0.53 -16.65
CA ALA A 50 -1.01 -0.78 -16.03
C ALA A 50 -2.14 -0.85 -17.06
N GLU A 51 -2.13 0.09 -18.01
CA GLU A 51 -3.09 0.18 -19.11
C GLU A 51 -2.96 -1.00 -20.06
N TYR A 52 -1.73 -1.43 -20.36
CA TYR A 52 -1.49 -2.66 -21.11
C TYR A 52 -2.11 -3.87 -20.42
N ALA A 53 -1.87 -4.06 -19.11
CA ALA A 53 -2.47 -5.18 -18.37
C ALA A 53 -4.00 -5.13 -18.36
N ALA A 54 -4.59 -3.95 -18.16
CA ALA A 54 -6.04 -3.79 -18.19
C ALA A 54 -6.62 -4.11 -19.58
N THR A 55 -5.98 -3.64 -20.65
CA THR A 55 -6.40 -3.85 -22.05
C THR A 55 -6.32 -5.32 -22.44
N GLN A 56 -5.24 -5.99 -22.03
CA GLN A 56 -5.04 -7.42 -22.29
C GLN A 56 -5.83 -8.32 -21.34
N LYS A 57 -6.73 -7.76 -20.52
CA LYS A 57 -7.55 -8.48 -19.52
C LYS A 57 -6.71 -9.41 -18.63
N MET A 58 -5.49 -8.97 -18.30
CA MET A 58 -4.63 -9.69 -17.38
C MET A 58 -5.23 -9.66 -15.97
N PRO A 59 -4.78 -10.54 -15.05
CA PRO A 59 -5.26 -10.50 -13.68
C PRO A 59 -5.19 -9.10 -13.07
N TYR A 60 -6.29 -8.65 -12.45
CA TYR A 60 -6.49 -7.28 -11.98
C TYR A 60 -5.32 -6.74 -11.13
N PHE A 61 -4.70 -7.63 -10.33
CA PHE A 61 -3.62 -7.27 -9.43
C PHE A 61 -2.40 -6.69 -10.16
N LYS A 62 -2.18 -7.04 -11.43
CA LYS A 62 -1.10 -6.46 -12.25
C LYS A 62 -1.33 -4.99 -12.53
N ALA A 63 -2.54 -4.64 -12.98
CA ALA A 63 -2.91 -3.25 -13.24
C ALA A 63 -2.91 -2.43 -11.95
N VAL A 64 -3.53 -2.96 -10.90
CA VAL A 64 -3.55 -2.33 -9.55
C VAL A 64 -2.15 -2.03 -9.06
N ALA A 65 -1.25 -3.02 -9.03
CA ALA A 65 0.09 -2.84 -8.50
C ALA A 65 0.86 -1.75 -9.25
N ARG A 66 0.67 -1.64 -10.56
CA ARG A 66 1.35 -0.64 -11.39
C ARG A 66 0.77 0.75 -11.22
N TYR A 67 -0.55 0.91 -11.16
CA TYR A 67 -1.15 2.19 -10.78
C TYR A 67 -0.68 2.64 -9.39
N GLN A 68 -0.55 1.73 -8.42
CA GLN A 68 -0.01 2.05 -7.11
C GLN A 68 1.45 2.51 -7.15
N GLN A 69 2.30 1.85 -7.95
CA GLN A 69 3.71 2.28 -8.12
C GLN A 69 3.81 3.63 -8.85
N ALA A 70 2.96 3.89 -9.84
CA ALA A 70 2.87 5.19 -10.50
C ALA A 70 2.46 6.29 -9.50
N ALA A 71 1.42 6.04 -8.71
CA ALA A 71 0.96 6.97 -7.69
C ALA A 71 2.06 7.29 -6.69
N LYS A 72 2.82 6.28 -6.24
CA LYS A 72 3.96 6.47 -5.34
C LYS A 72 5.04 7.38 -5.95
N CYS A 73 5.34 7.22 -7.23
CA CYS A 73 6.28 8.09 -7.93
C CYS A 73 5.77 9.54 -7.97
N PHE A 74 4.49 9.76 -8.29
CA PHE A 74 3.89 11.10 -8.27
C PHE A 74 3.80 11.71 -6.87
N LEU A 75 3.54 10.91 -5.83
CA LEU A 75 3.58 11.39 -4.44
C LEU A 75 4.96 11.94 -4.07
N ARG A 76 6.05 11.29 -4.51
CA ARG A 76 7.42 11.79 -4.29
C ARG A 76 7.68 13.11 -4.98
N LEU A 77 7.01 13.35 -6.11
CA LEU A 77 7.07 14.58 -6.88
C LEU A 77 6.08 15.65 -6.39
N LYS A 78 5.27 15.34 -5.36
CA LYS A 78 4.15 16.20 -4.90
C LYS A 78 3.19 16.55 -6.04
N ASP A 79 2.95 15.59 -6.92
CA ASP A 79 2.11 15.75 -8.10
C ASP A 79 0.72 15.12 -7.89
N SER A 80 -0.33 15.91 -8.17
CA SER A 80 -1.73 15.51 -8.01
C SER A 80 -2.16 14.39 -8.96
N ARG A 81 -1.40 14.07 -10.01
CA ARG A 81 -1.58 12.88 -10.87
C ARG A 81 -1.57 11.56 -10.07
N ALA A 82 -1.00 11.55 -8.86
CA ALA A 82 -1.12 10.43 -7.93
C ALA A 82 -2.58 10.05 -7.64
N ILE A 83 -3.49 11.03 -7.57
CA ILE A 83 -4.91 10.85 -7.26
C ILE A 83 -5.62 10.11 -8.39
N ILE A 84 -5.29 10.44 -9.64
CA ILE A 84 -5.82 9.75 -10.83
C ILE A 84 -5.37 8.28 -10.81
N CYS A 85 -4.10 8.01 -10.46
CA CYS A 85 -3.59 6.66 -10.34
C CYS A 85 -4.31 5.86 -9.23
N PHE A 86 -4.59 6.50 -8.09
CA PHE A 86 -5.39 5.89 -7.02
C PHE A 86 -6.80 5.54 -7.50
N GLN A 87 -7.48 6.46 -8.20
CA GLN A 87 -8.81 6.19 -8.76
C GLN A 87 -8.79 5.02 -9.74
N LYS A 88 -7.86 5.00 -10.69
CA LYS A 88 -7.69 3.87 -11.64
C LYS A 88 -7.42 2.54 -10.93
N SER A 89 -6.64 2.56 -9.84
CA SER A 89 -6.42 1.38 -9.00
C SER A 89 -7.73 0.90 -8.34
N ILE A 90 -8.55 1.80 -7.82
CA ILE A 90 -9.85 1.45 -7.21
C ILE A 90 -10.80 0.89 -8.27
N ASP A 91 -10.86 1.48 -9.45
CA ASP A 91 -11.72 0.99 -10.53
C ASP A 91 -11.34 -0.43 -10.96
N ALA A 92 -10.03 -0.75 -10.99
CA ALA A 92 -9.57 -2.11 -11.25
C ALA A 92 -10.00 -3.11 -10.17
N PHE A 93 -9.98 -2.73 -8.87
CA PHE A 93 -10.53 -3.58 -7.82
C PHE A 93 -12.04 -3.78 -7.95
N LEU A 94 -12.79 -2.72 -8.24
CA LEU A 94 -14.25 -2.77 -8.33
C LEU A 94 -14.72 -3.59 -9.54
N LYS A 95 -14.03 -3.48 -10.68
CA LYS A 95 -14.30 -4.29 -11.89
C LYS A 95 -14.12 -5.79 -11.66
N ASP A 96 -13.19 -6.17 -10.78
CA ASP A 96 -12.92 -7.56 -10.42
C ASP A 96 -13.69 -8.00 -9.15
N TYR A 97 -14.70 -7.23 -8.72
CA TYR A 97 -15.54 -7.55 -7.55
C TYR A 97 -14.75 -7.66 -6.22
N ARG A 98 -13.56 -7.05 -6.15
CA ARG A 98 -12.66 -7.09 -4.98
C ARG A 98 -13.00 -5.98 -3.98
N TYR A 99 -14.25 -5.94 -3.54
CA TYR A 99 -14.79 -4.82 -2.74
C TYR A 99 -14.08 -4.59 -1.41
N LYS A 100 -13.68 -5.66 -0.72
CA LYS A 100 -12.93 -5.55 0.54
C LYS A 100 -11.62 -4.79 0.33
N GLN A 101 -10.85 -5.18 -0.69
CA GLN A 101 -9.58 -4.53 -1.03
C GLN A 101 -9.78 -3.10 -1.54
N ALA A 102 -10.84 -2.85 -2.30
CA ALA A 102 -11.18 -1.50 -2.74
C ALA A 102 -11.44 -0.56 -1.54
N ILE A 103 -12.27 -0.99 -0.58
CA ILE A 103 -12.59 -0.23 0.64
C ILE A 103 -11.32 0.05 1.46
N GLU A 104 -10.51 -0.96 1.71
CA GLU A 104 -9.26 -0.83 2.45
C GLU A 104 -8.32 0.18 1.78
N ARG A 105 -8.17 0.09 0.45
CA ARG A 105 -7.31 1.01 -0.31
C ARG A 105 -7.85 2.42 -0.34
N LEU A 106 -9.17 2.62 -0.35
CA LEU A 106 -9.76 3.96 -0.25
C LEU A 106 -9.38 4.65 1.07
N PHE A 107 -9.42 3.95 2.21
CA PHE A 107 -8.96 4.53 3.48
C PHE A 107 -7.48 4.89 3.43
N VAL A 108 -6.63 4.00 2.89
CA VAL A 108 -5.19 4.25 2.74
C VAL A 108 -4.91 5.45 1.82
N TYR A 109 -5.57 5.53 0.67
CA TYR A 109 -5.40 6.64 -0.27
C TYR A 109 -5.92 7.96 0.31
N GLY A 110 -7.01 7.93 1.07
CA GLY A 110 -7.52 9.09 1.80
C GLY A 110 -6.47 9.66 2.75
N TYR A 111 -5.84 8.79 3.54
CA TYR A 111 -4.76 9.18 4.47
C TYR A 111 -3.56 9.76 3.74
N LEU A 112 -3.07 9.09 2.70
CA LEU A 112 -1.91 9.55 1.94
C LEU A 112 -2.17 10.89 1.28
N CYS A 113 -3.34 11.09 0.67
CA CYS A 113 -3.67 12.37 0.07
C CYS A 113 -3.71 13.49 1.11
N GLN A 114 -4.30 13.23 2.29
CA GLN A 114 -4.35 14.22 3.37
C GLN A 114 -2.95 14.56 3.90
N ARG A 115 -2.05 13.58 3.97
CA ARG A 115 -0.68 13.77 4.45
C ARG A 115 0.21 14.49 3.44
N GLU A 116 0.12 14.10 2.16
CA GLU A 116 1.04 14.58 1.12
C GLU A 116 0.55 15.86 0.43
N PHE A 117 -0.76 16.15 0.47
CA PHE A 117 -1.39 17.32 -0.14
C PHE A 117 -2.29 18.08 0.88
N PRO A 118 -1.70 18.72 1.91
CA PRO A 118 -2.46 19.35 3.00
C PRO A 118 -3.38 20.50 2.54
N ASP A 119 -2.95 21.27 1.54
CA ASP A 119 -3.73 22.37 0.96
C ASP A 119 -4.63 21.91 -0.22
N GLY A 120 -4.58 20.62 -0.55
CA GLY A 120 -5.25 20.04 -1.71
C GLY A 120 -6.59 19.38 -1.41
N VAL A 121 -7.44 19.30 -2.43
CA VAL A 121 -8.63 18.44 -2.41
C VAL A 121 -8.20 16.99 -2.70
N ASN A 122 -8.82 16.02 -2.01
CA ASN A 122 -9.22 14.68 -2.49
C ASN A 122 -9.13 13.56 -1.44
N GLY A 123 -8.44 13.77 -0.31
CA GLY A 123 -8.39 12.75 0.77
C GLY A 123 -9.77 12.42 1.36
N LYS A 124 -10.60 13.46 1.57
CA LYS A 124 -11.97 13.33 2.11
C LYS A 124 -12.89 12.53 1.20
N GLU A 125 -12.78 12.70 -0.12
CA GLU A 125 -13.61 11.98 -1.10
C GLU A 125 -13.32 10.47 -1.08
N PHE A 126 -12.06 10.09 -0.89
CA PHE A 126 -11.70 8.68 -0.73
C PHE A 126 -12.32 8.08 0.54
N TYR A 127 -12.28 8.80 1.68
CA TYR A 127 -12.93 8.34 2.91
C TYR A 127 -14.44 8.20 2.75
N LYS A 128 -15.10 9.22 2.19
CA LYS A 128 -16.54 9.20 1.93
C LYS A 128 -16.93 8.00 1.06
N LYS A 129 -16.21 7.77 -0.05
CA LYS A 129 -16.44 6.60 -0.92
C LYS A 129 -16.19 5.28 -0.20
N ALA A 130 -15.20 5.22 0.69
CA ALA A 130 -14.93 4.02 1.49
C ALA A 130 -16.09 3.70 2.44
N GLU A 131 -16.63 4.72 3.12
CA GLU A 131 -17.76 4.62 4.04
C GLU A 131 -19.04 4.18 3.31
N GLU A 132 -19.35 4.81 2.17
CA GLU A 132 -20.48 4.44 1.30
C GLU A 132 -20.41 2.97 0.84
N LEU A 133 -19.24 2.52 0.37
CA LEU A 133 -19.06 1.13 -0.05
C LEU A 133 -19.09 0.15 1.14
N SER A 134 -18.59 0.55 2.30
CA SER A 134 -18.63 -0.27 3.52
C SER A 134 -20.06 -0.52 3.95
N LEU A 135 -20.91 0.51 3.93
CA LEU A 135 -22.35 0.40 4.21
C LEU A 135 -23.02 -0.50 3.16
N LYS A 136 -22.79 -0.24 1.87
CA LYS A 136 -23.39 -1.00 0.77
C LYS A 136 -23.09 -2.50 0.84
N TYR A 137 -21.86 -2.88 1.18
CA TYR A 137 -21.43 -4.28 1.23
C TYR A 137 -21.37 -4.86 2.65
N LYS A 138 -21.99 -4.18 3.62
CA LYS A 138 -22.09 -4.59 5.03
C LYS A 138 -20.75 -5.03 5.62
N LYS A 139 -19.70 -4.25 5.34
CA LYS A 139 -18.36 -4.51 5.87
C LYS A 139 -18.22 -3.85 7.23
N THR A 140 -18.12 -4.68 8.26
CA THR A 140 -17.80 -4.23 9.61
C THR A 140 -16.29 -4.20 9.80
N HIS A 141 -15.83 -3.23 10.58
CA HIS A 141 -14.45 -3.09 11.00
C HIS A 141 -14.42 -2.82 12.50
N SER A 142 -13.50 -3.48 13.19
CA SER A 142 -13.19 -3.19 14.59
C SER A 142 -11.76 -2.69 14.66
N CYS A 143 -11.58 -1.47 15.13
CA CYS A 143 -10.27 -0.86 15.28
C CYS A 143 -9.53 -1.52 16.44
N VAL A 144 -8.30 -1.97 16.20
CA VAL A 144 -7.45 -2.51 17.27
C VAL A 144 -6.67 -1.39 17.97
N ILE A 145 -6.16 -0.44 17.18
CA ILE A 145 -5.47 0.76 17.64
C ILE A 145 -6.00 1.93 16.81
N THR A 146 -6.38 3.02 17.47
CA THR A 146 -6.95 4.21 16.83
C THR A 146 -6.09 5.46 17.00
N LYS A 147 -5.13 5.43 17.93
CA LYS A 147 -4.22 6.53 18.18
C LYS A 147 -2.81 5.97 18.28
N PHE A 148 -1.87 6.71 17.72
CA PHE A 148 -0.44 6.46 17.87
C PHE A 148 0.12 7.55 18.77
N ASP A 149 0.69 7.14 19.90
CA ASP A 149 1.49 7.97 20.78
C ASP A 149 2.91 7.42 20.77
N GLU A 150 3.87 8.23 20.34
CA GLU A 150 5.26 7.81 20.21
C GLU A 150 5.89 7.46 21.56
N SER A 151 5.48 8.16 22.63
CA SER A 151 6.02 7.95 23.98
C SER A 151 5.71 6.57 24.54
N GLU A 152 4.65 5.92 24.05
CA GLU A 152 4.30 4.55 24.42
C GLU A 152 5.32 3.50 23.95
N TYR A 153 6.20 3.87 23.01
CA TYR A 153 7.16 2.98 22.35
C TYR A 153 8.62 3.39 22.58
N ASP A 154 8.87 4.42 23.38
CA ASP A 154 10.23 4.90 23.61
C ASP A 154 11.10 3.80 24.22
N GLY A 155 12.22 3.50 23.56
CA GLY A 155 13.10 2.38 23.90
C GLY A 155 12.51 0.96 23.78
N ASN A 156 11.24 0.79 23.38
CA ASN A 156 10.57 -0.52 23.34
C ASN A 156 10.10 -0.89 21.92
N TYR A 157 11.05 -1.37 21.11
CA TYR A 157 10.78 -1.84 19.75
C TYR A 157 9.84 -3.04 19.69
N GLU A 158 9.96 -3.97 20.63
CA GLU A 158 9.18 -5.20 20.65
C GLU A 158 7.71 -4.90 20.80
N LYS A 159 7.36 -3.97 21.71
CA LYS A 159 5.99 -3.48 21.85
C LYS A 159 5.49 -2.83 20.56
N ALA A 160 6.30 -1.98 19.91
CA ALA A 160 5.91 -1.36 18.65
C ALA A 160 5.61 -2.42 17.58
N LEU A 161 6.46 -3.44 17.47
CA LEU A 161 6.29 -4.54 16.52
C LEU A 161 5.05 -5.39 16.84
N ASP A 162 4.80 -5.71 18.11
CA ASP A 162 3.62 -6.46 18.56
C ASP A 162 2.33 -5.68 18.26
N ASP A 163 2.31 -4.38 18.57
CA ASP A 163 1.18 -3.49 18.26
C ASP A 163 0.98 -3.34 16.75
N HIS A 164 2.04 -3.37 15.96
CA HIS A 164 1.96 -3.37 14.51
C HIS A 164 1.36 -4.67 13.98
N GLN A 165 1.78 -5.82 14.53
CA GLN A 165 1.25 -7.13 14.17
C GLN A 165 -0.25 -7.27 14.46
N LYS A 166 -0.79 -6.53 15.44
CA LYS A 166 -2.24 -6.50 15.72
C LYS A 166 -3.07 -6.01 14.54
N PHE A 167 -2.50 -5.28 13.58
CA PHE A 167 -3.17 -4.87 12.35
C PHE A 167 -3.24 -5.97 11.28
N PHE A 168 -2.69 -7.16 11.54
CA PHE A 168 -2.69 -8.28 10.60
C PHE A 168 -3.50 -9.46 11.15
N VAL A 169 -4.00 -10.28 10.23
CA VAL A 169 -4.57 -11.60 10.50
C VAL A 169 -3.65 -12.62 9.88
N ILE A 170 -3.23 -13.59 10.70
CA ILE A 170 -2.42 -14.73 10.28
C ILE A 170 -3.37 -15.85 9.90
N ILE A 171 -3.45 -16.15 8.61
CA ILE A 171 -4.24 -17.26 8.09
C ILE A 171 -3.26 -18.40 7.78
N ARG A 172 -3.43 -19.52 8.50
CA ARG A 172 -2.67 -20.75 8.26
C ARG A 172 -3.49 -21.66 7.36
N GLU A 173 -3.11 -21.77 6.10
CA GLU A 173 -3.72 -22.68 5.13
C GLU A 173 -2.66 -23.68 4.66
N HIS A 174 -2.82 -24.95 5.04
CA HIS A 174 -1.86 -26.02 4.75
C HIS A 174 -0.44 -25.68 5.22
N LYS A 175 0.55 -25.72 4.32
CA LYS A 175 1.97 -25.38 4.55
C LYS A 175 2.28 -23.90 4.33
N VAL A 176 1.27 -23.04 4.12
CA VAL A 176 1.47 -21.61 3.81
C VAL A 176 0.88 -20.75 4.93
N VAL A 177 1.72 -19.86 5.46
CA VAL A 177 1.29 -18.80 6.39
C VAL A 177 1.05 -17.54 5.57
N LYS A 178 -0.20 -17.07 5.54
CA LYS A 178 -0.59 -15.82 4.87
C LYS A 178 -0.81 -14.73 5.91
N TYR A 179 -0.18 -13.59 5.68
CA TYR A 179 -0.40 -12.37 6.46
C TYR A 179 -1.31 -11.46 5.65
N THR A 180 -2.48 -11.15 6.19
CA THR A 180 -3.45 -10.25 5.54
C THR A 180 -3.73 -9.09 6.48
N GLN A 181 -3.70 -7.85 6.01
CA GLN A 181 -4.14 -6.72 6.83
C GLN A 181 -5.60 -6.92 7.28
N LYS A 182 -5.88 -6.54 8.53
CA LYS A 182 -7.25 -6.28 8.98
C LYS A 182 -7.80 -5.13 8.15
N SER A 183 -9.12 -5.09 7.99
CA SER A 183 -9.75 -3.94 7.34
C SER A 183 -9.31 -2.65 8.03
N PHE A 184 -9.24 -1.54 7.30
CA PHE A 184 -9.01 -0.22 7.88
C PHE A 184 -10.31 0.58 7.89
N CYS A 185 -10.32 1.61 8.73
CA CYS A 185 -11.23 2.74 8.66
C CYS A 185 -10.46 4.04 8.88
N ARG A 186 -11.16 5.17 8.79
CA ARG A 186 -10.60 6.50 9.00
C ARG A 186 -9.91 6.67 10.35
N ASN A 187 -10.37 5.96 11.38
CA ASN A 187 -9.86 6.10 12.76
C ASN A 187 -8.58 5.29 13.03
N CYS A 188 -8.28 4.25 12.24
CA CYS A 188 -7.15 3.36 12.54
C CYS A 188 -6.07 3.38 11.45
N VAL A 189 -6.39 3.88 10.24
CA VAL A 189 -5.43 3.98 9.14
C VAL A 189 -4.24 4.88 9.48
N GLU A 190 -4.48 5.99 10.16
CA GLU A 190 -3.42 6.90 10.59
C GLU A 190 -2.51 6.25 11.65
N ALA A 191 -3.09 5.61 12.66
CA ALA A 191 -2.33 4.93 13.70
C ALA A 191 -1.44 3.83 13.12
N PHE A 192 -1.97 3.04 12.17
CA PHE A 192 -1.20 2.05 11.43
C PHE A 192 0.00 2.66 10.70
N HIS A 193 -0.22 3.76 9.96
CA HIS A 193 0.86 4.38 9.19
C HIS A 193 1.91 5.04 10.07
N LYS A 194 1.51 5.76 11.12
CA LYS A 194 2.45 6.35 12.08
C LYS A 194 3.27 5.30 12.81
N LEU A 195 2.64 4.20 13.24
CA LEU A 195 3.34 3.08 13.86
C LEU A 195 4.30 2.38 12.88
N SER A 196 3.89 2.24 11.62
CA SER A 196 4.78 1.69 10.58
C SER A 196 5.98 2.61 10.32
N ASP A 197 5.75 3.92 10.22
CA ASP A 197 6.81 4.90 10.01
C ASP A 197 7.79 4.88 11.22
N HIS A 198 7.28 4.75 12.45
CA HIS A 198 8.10 4.57 13.66
C HIS A 198 8.98 3.30 13.62
N ILE A 199 8.43 2.16 13.20
CA ILE A 199 9.16 0.88 13.18
C ILE A 199 10.20 0.83 12.06
N PHE A 200 9.87 1.38 10.89
CA PHE A 200 10.67 1.26 9.67
C PHE A 200 11.52 2.51 9.37
N ASP A 201 11.55 3.48 10.28
CA ASP A 201 12.50 4.59 10.23
C ASP A 201 13.94 4.03 10.24
N PRO A 202 14.75 4.31 9.19
CA PRO A 202 16.12 3.84 9.11
C PRO A 202 17.01 4.25 10.29
N THR A 203 16.73 5.40 10.92
CA THR A 203 17.46 5.89 12.09
C THR A 203 17.18 5.02 13.32
N ARG A 204 15.91 4.71 13.57
CA ARG A 204 15.48 3.88 14.70
C ARG A 204 15.84 2.42 14.51
N MET A 205 15.73 1.89 13.29
CA MET A 205 16.18 0.52 12.98
C MET A 205 17.64 0.27 13.35
N LYS A 206 18.52 1.28 13.24
CA LYS A 206 19.92 1.17 13.68
C LYS A 206 20.02 1.09 15.22
N ILE A 207 19.27 1.93 15.92
CA ILE A 207 19.23 1.95 17.39
C ILE A 207 18.71 0.61 17.92
N TYR A 208 17.63 0.08 17.35
CA TYR A 208 17.04 -1.19 17.78
C TYR A 208 17.93 -2.40 17.50
N LYS A 209 18.68 -2.40 16.39
CA LYS A 209 19.70 -3.43 16.15
C LYS A 209 20.79 -3.38 17.23
N GLN A 210 21.30 -2.19 17.55
CA GLN A 210 22.31 -2.01 18.58
C GLN A 210 21.84 -2.41 19.98
N GLN A 211 20.54 -2.31 20.28
CA GLN A 211 19.95 -2.76 21.55
C GLN A 211 19.82 -4.29 21.62
N ARG A 212 19.43 -4.93 20.50
CA ARG A 212 19.32 -6.39 20.42
C ARG A 212 20.68 -7.08 20.49
N ASP A 213 21.71 -6.50 19.89
CA ASP A 213 23.07 -7.06 19.90
C ASP A 213 23.77 -6.94 21.28
N LYS A 214 23.14 -6.27 22.25
CA LYS A 214 23.63 -6.08 23.63
C LYS A 214 22.95 -6.99 24.67
N GLN A 215 21.94 -7.77 24.27
CA GLN A 215 21.26 -8.78 25.09
C GLN A 215 21.77 -10.18 24.73
#